data_AF-A0A5J4ZM08-F1
#
_entry.id   AF-A0A5J4ZM08-F1
#
_cell.length_a   1.000
_cell.length_b   1.000
_cell.length_c   1.000
_cell.angle_alpha   90.00
_cell.angle_beta   90.00
_cell.angle_gamma   90.00
#
_symmetry.space_group_name_H-M   'P 1'
#
loop_
_entity.id
_entity.type
_entity.pdbx_description
1 polymer ?
#
loop_
_entity_poly.entity_id
_entity_poly.type
_entity_poly.pdbx_seq_one_letter_code
_entity_poly.pdbx_strand_id
1 'polypeptide(L)'
;MEKYEELKQAVERMEIVDAHAHDIFLDSTLPFHQWLTGTKGVALSHASLSLPLKRSLRDIAELYGSESSLHGIEEYRRCSGLQSIGSKCFRAARISAMLIDEEIGFDQKHDSEWHRSFTPVVGRILTIECLAEKILNEEMRNGSMWTLDSFDKIFMGKLKSVANGIDAEEGLIEVLSAGKPVRITNKSLVDYIFAVLEDKKFVKCHFVLLHASYPFSNEALYLASNHPQVYLDFGLAVSKLNVCGITSSVKELLKLAPIKKVMFSSDGYCNS
;
A
#
# COMPACT_ATOMS: atom_id res chain seq x y z
N MET A 1 -35.46 -5.79 2.08
CA MET A 1 -34.11 -5.44 1.58
C MET A 1 -33.90 -3.92 1.43
N GLU A 2 -34.92 -3.06 1.65
CA GLU A 2 -34.87 -1.62 1.33
C GLU A 2 -34.13 -0.70 2.33
N LYS A 3 -33.83 -1.18 3.55
CA LYS A 3 -33.40 -0.30 4.67
C LYS A 3 -32.13 0.55 4.40
N TYR A 4 -31.30 0.16 3.43
CA TYR A 4 -30.06 0.85 3.08
C TYR A 4 -29.88 1.05 1.57
N GLU A 5 -30.97 1.05 0.81
CA GLU A 5 -30.91 1.13 -0.65
C GLU A 5 -30.25 2.43 -1.12
N GLU A 6 -30.59 3.56 -0.51
CA GLU A 6 -29.95 4.86 -0.81
C GLU A 6 -28.44 4.84 -0.53
N LEU A 7 -28.03 4.26 0.61
CA LEU A 7 -26.62 4.13 0.97
C LEU A 7 -25.88 3.23 -0.01
N LYS A 8 -26.49 2.09 -0.39
CA LYS A 8 -25.92 1.18 -1.38
C LYS A 8 -25.72 1.88 -2.72
N GLN A 9 -26.74 2.61 -3.19
CA GLN A 9 -26.66 3.37 -4.43
C GLN A 9 -25.64 4.52 -4.37
N ALA A 10 -25.43 5.13 -3.20
CA ALA A 10 -24.39 6.13 -3.02
C ALA A 10 -23.00 5.50 -3.09
N VAL A 11 -22.79 4.36 -2.41
CA VAL A 11 -21.52 3.61 -2.43
C VAL A 11 -21.18 3.12 -3.84
N GLU A 12 -22.16 2.60 -4.60
CA GLU A 12 -21.95 2.11 -5.98
C GLU A 12 -21.61 3.23 -6.99
N ARG A 13 -21.96 4.49 -6.68
CA ARG A 13 -21.68 5.65 -7.54
C ARG A 13 -20.43 6.42 -7.13
N MET A 14 -19.89 6.16 -5.94
CA MET A 14 -18.72 6.85 -5.41
C MET A 14 -17.50 6.55 -6.29
N GLU A 15 -16.65 7.56 -6.49
CA GLU A 15 -15.30 7.37 -7.03
C GLU A 15 -14.33 7.14 -5.88
N ILE A 16 -13.33 6.30 -6.12
CA ILE A 16 -12.38 5.86 -5.09
C ILE A 16 -11.01 6.48 -5.36
N VAL A 17 -10.40 6.99 -4.31
CA VAL A 17 -8.97 7.31 -4.26
C VAL A 17 -8.26 6.12 -3.64
N ASP A 18 -7.39 5.49 -4.41
CA ASP A 18 -6.52 4.42 -3.93
C ASP A 18 -5.28 5.04 -3.28
N ALA A 19 -5.27 5.10 -1.95
CA ALA A 19 -4.24 5.81 -1.20
C ALA A 19 -2.91 5.06 -1.12
N HIS A 20 -2.87 3.77 -1.48
CA HIS A 20 -1.64 2.98 -1.48
C HIS A 20 -1.80 1.75 -2.38
N ALA A 21 -1.04 1.74 -3.47
CA ALA A 21 -0.92 0.64 -4.42
C ALA A 21 0.54 0.52 -4.88
N HIS A 22 0.86 -0.53 -5.63
CA HIS A 22 2.21 -0.78 -6.16
C HIS A 22 2.23 -0.71 -7.68
N ASP A 23 3.44 -0.61 -8.26
CA ASP A 23 3.62 -0.62 -9.71
C ASP A 23 3.01 -1.88 -10.35
N ILE A 24 2.50 -1.71 -11.56
CA ILE A 24 2.12 -2.82 -12.42
C ILE A 24 3.34 -3.27 -13.22
N PHE A 25 3.69 -4.55 -13.13
CA PHE A 25 4.89 -5.13 -13.74
C PHE A 25 4.62 -5.68 -15.15
N LEU A 26 5.63 -5.54 -16.02
CA LEU A 26 5.59 -5.91 -17.44
C LEU A 26 5.78 -7.42 -17.68
N ASP A 27 6.75 -8.04 -17.01
CA ASP A 27 7.04 -9.47 -17.12
C ASP A 27 7.51 -10.03 -15.77
N SER A 28 6.57 -10.42 -14.92
CA SER A 28 6.87 -11.25 -13.76
C SER A 28 6.76 -12.72 -14.15
N THR A 29 7.79 -13.48 -13.79
CA THR A 29 7.80 -14.95 -13.88
C THR A 29 6.96 -15.62 -12.77
N LEU A 30 6.35 -14.82 -11.89
CA LEU A 30 5.58 -15.32 -10.76
C LEU A 30 4.17 -15.74 -11.19
N PRO A 31 3.72 -16.95 -10.82
CA PRO A 31 2.36 -17.42 -11.11
C PRO A 31 1.28 -16.46 -10.58
N PHE A 32 0.21 -16.26 -11.33
CA PHE A 32 -0.88 -15.32 -11.00
C PHE A 32 -1.44 -15.50 -9.58
N HIS A 33 -1.62 -16.76 -9.16
CA HIS A 33 -2.16 -17.06 -7.83
C HIS A 33 -1.24 -16.66 -6.66
N GLN A 34 0.07 -16.50 -6.88
CA GLN A 34 0.99 -15.99 -5.84
C GLN A 34 0.69 -14.53 -5.48
N TRP A 35 0.24 -13.73 -6.45
CA TRP A 35 -0.15 -12.33 -6.21
C TRP A 35 -1.41 -12.26 -5.35
N LEU A 36 -2.37 -13.17 -5.58
CA LEU A 36 -3.60 -13.25 -4.79
C LEU A 36 -3.32 -13.64 -3.33
N THR A 37 -2.42 -14.60 -3.10
CA THR A 37 -2.18 -15.13 -1.75
C THR A 37 -1.04 -14.45 -1.01
N GLY A 38 -0.10 -13.82 -1.72
CA GLY A 38 1.14 -13.28 -1.15
C GLY A 38 2.12 -14.36 -0.65
N THR A 39 1.84 -15.63 -0.95
CA THR A 39 2.62 -16.77 -0.43
C THR A 39 3.66 -17.24 -1.44
N LYS A 40 4.87 -17.53 -0.97
CA LYS A 40 5.94 -18.13 -1.79
C LYS A 40 6.30 -19.53 -1.27
N GLY A 41 6.91 -20.36 -2.12
CA GLY A 41 7.44 -21.67 -1.75
C GLY A 41 6.37 -22.66 -1.26
N VAL A 42 6.69 -23.45 -0.23
CA VAL A 42 5.84 -24.55 0.28
C VAL A 42 4.47 -24.07 0.78
N ALA A 43 4.34 -22.80 1.19
CA ALA A 43 3.06 -22.24 1.62
C ALA A 43 2.03 -22.13 0.48
N LEU A 44 2.49 -22.12 -0.77
CA LEU A 44 1.64 -21.95 -1.94
C LEU A 44 0.67 -23.11 -2.16
N SER A 45 1.12 -24.35 -1.91
CA SER A 45 0.28 -25.54 -2.03
C SER A 45 -0.90 -25.49 -1.05
N HIS A 46 -0.71 -24.95 0.15
CA HIS A 46 -1.77 -24.78 1.15
C HIS A 46 -2.67 -23.58 0.85
N ALA A 47 -2.12 -22.49 0.29
CA ALA A 47 -2.88 -21.29 -0.01
C ALA A 47 -3.97 -21.52 -1.09
N SER A 48 -3.79 -22.55 -1.93
CA SER A 48 -4.77 -23.00 -2.94
C SER A 48 -6.16 -23.33 -2.38
N LEU A 49 -6.24 -23.70 -1.09
CA LEU A 49 -7.49 -24.04 -0.41
C LEU A 49 -8.08 -22.90 0.42
N SER A 50 -7.42 -21.73 0.43
CA SER A 50 -7.84 -20.61 1.27
C SER A 50 -9.13 -19.96 0.76
N LEU A 51 -9.99 -19.54 1.69
CA LEU A 51 -11.23 -18.83 1.37
C LEU A 51 -11.00 -17.50 0.61
N PRO A 52 -9.97 -16.69 0.93
CA PRO A 52 -9.66 -15.48 0.17
C PRO A 52 -9.37 -15.79 -1.30
N LEU A 53 -8.58 -16.83 -1.60
CA LEU A 53 -8.29 -17.21 -2.97
C LEU A 53 -9.56 -17.62 -3.72
N LYS A 54 -10.39 -18.49 -3.14
CA LYS A 54 -11.66 -18.94 -3.76
C LYS A 54 -12.61 -17.79 -4.03
N ARG A 55 -12.64 -16.79 -3.15
CA ARG A 55 -13.42 -15.56 -3.37
C ARG A 55 -12.82 -14.75 -4.52
N SER A 56 -11.52 -14.45 -4.48
CA SER A 56 -10.88 -13.64 -5.53
C SER A 56 -11.03 -14.27 -6.91
N LEU A 57 -10.89 -15.59 -7.05
CA LEU A 57 -11.13 -16.28 -8.32
C LEU A 57 -12.56 -16.08 -8.84
N ARG A 58 -13.56 -16.14 -7.95
CA ARG A 58 -14.96 -15.89 -8.33
C ARG A 58 -15.16 -14.45 -8.79
N ASP A 59 -14.71 -13.49 -8.00
CA ASP A 59 -14.92 -12.06 -8.25
C ASP A 59 -14.19 -11.64 -9.55
N ILE A 60 -12.99 -12.16 -9.77
CA ILE A 60 -12.22 -11.91 -11.00
C ILE A 60 -12.86 -12.59 -12.21
N ALA A 61 -13.33 -13.84 -12.08
CA ALA A 61 -14.00 -14.52 -13.18
C ALA A 61 -15.31 -13.84 -13.58
N GLU A 62 -16.09 -13.36 -12.60
CA GLU A 62 -17.28 -12.54 -12.84
C GLU A 62 -16.93 -11.25 -13.56
N LEU A 63 -15.90 -10.53 -13.10
CA LEU A 63 -15.41 -9.32 -13.77
C LEU A 63 -14.99 -9.63 -15.20
N TYR A 64 -14.21 -10.69 -15.41
CA TYR A 64 -13.66 -11.05 -16.73
C TYR A 64 -14.71 -11.64 -17.67
N GLY A 65 -15.76 -12.25 -17.14
CA GLY A 65 -16.69 -13.10 -17.90
C GLY A 65 -16.04 -14.44 -18.28
N SER A 66 -15.13 -14.95 -17.46
CA SER A 66 -14.39 -16.19 -17.70
C SER A 66 -14.89 -17.34 -16.81
N GLU A 67 -14.33 -18.54 -17.01
CA GLU A 67 -14.53 -19.63 -16.06
C GLU A 67 -13.96 -19.25 -14.67
N SER A 68 -14.66 -19.61 -13.59
CA SER A 68 -14.22 -19.45 -12.19
C SER A 68 -13.15 -20.47 -11.79
N SER A 69 -12.11 -20.59 -12.62
CA SER A 69 -10.96 -21.46 -12.41
C SER A 69 -9.67 -20.64 -12.60
N LEU A 70 -8.57 -21.08 -11.99
CA LEU A 70 -7.27 -20.43 -12.20
C LEU A 70 -6.90 -20.44 -13.69
N HIS A 71 -7.16 -21.57 -14.35
CA HIS A 71 -6.89 -21.75 -15.78
C HIS A 71 -7.70 -20.77 -16.65
N GLY A 72 -9.01 -20.65 -16.42
CA GLY A 72 -9.86 -19.75 -17.21
C GLY A 72 -9.50 -18.27 -17.05
N ILE A 73 -9.08 -17.88 -15.84
CA ILE A 73 -8.62 -16.52 -15.57
C ILE A 73 -7.25 -16.27 -16.22
N GLU A 74 -6.30 -17.19 -16.10
CA GLU A 74 -4.98 -17.07 -16.74
C GLU A 74 -5.10 -17.04 -18.27
N GLU A 75 -5.99 -17.85 -18.85
CA GLU A 75 -6.27 -17.84 -20.29
C GLU A 75 -6.85 -16.50 -20.75
N TYR A 76 -7.84 -15.96 -20.02
CA TYR A 76 -8.40 -14.65 -20.31
C TYR A 76 -7.34 -13.55 -20.23
N ARG A 77 -6.48 -13.60 -19.21
CA ARG A 77 -5.41 -12.64 -19.01
C ARG A 77 -4.42 -12.65 -20.16
N ARG A 78 -3.99 -13.86 -20.57
CA ARG A 78 -3.09 -14.07 -21.72
C ARG A 78 -3.68 -13.54 -23.02
N CYS A 79 -4.98 -13.76 -23.26
CA CYS A 79 -5.63 -13.34 -24.50
C CYS A 79 -5.97 -11.84 -24.54
N SER A 80 -6.30 -11.22 -23.41
CA SER A 80 -6.77 -9.83 -23.36
C SER A 80 -5.65 -8.80 -23.29
N GLY A 81 -4.51 -9.17 -22.68
CA GLY A 81 -3.39 -8.27 -22.47
C GLY A 81 -3.59 -7.29 -21.31
N LEU A 82 -2.47 -6.86 -20.73
CA LEU A 82 -2.41 -6.08 -19.48
C LEU A 82 -3.19 -4.75 -19.56
N GLN A 83 -3.06 -4.01 -20.66
CA GLN A 83 -3.74 -2.72 -20.85
C GLN A 83 -5.27 -2.85 -20.79
N SER A 84 -5.83 -3.85 -21.46
CA SER A 84 -7.28 -4.08 -21.50
C SER A 84 -7.81 -4.49 -20.13
N ILE A 85 -7.07 -5.38 -19.46
CA ILE A 85 -7.39 -5.85 -18.11
C ILE A 85 -7.33 -4.70 -17.11
N GLY A 86 -6.26 -3.90 -17.13
CA GLY A 86 -6.11 -2.72 -16.28
C GLY A 86 -7.27 -1.76 -16.47
N SER A 87 -7.60 -1.39 -17.72
CA SER A 87 -8.73 -0.48 -18.00
C SER A 87 -10.05 -1.03 -17.48
N LYS A 88 -10.27 -2.35 -17.62
CA LYS A 88 -11.46 -3.02 -17.12
C LYS A 88 -11.55 -3.00 -15.58
N CYS A 89 -10.45 -3.30 -14.89
CA CYS A 89 -10.38 -3.29 -13.42
C CYS A 89 -10.55 -1.88 -12.85
N PHE A 90 -9.81 -0.89 -13.34
CA PHE A 90 -9.88 0.50 -12.85
C PHE A 90 -11.25 1.12 -13.09
N ARG A 91 -11.87 0.84 -14.25
CA ARG A 91 -13.23 1.30 -14.55
C ARG A 91 -14.28 0.63 -13.65
N ALA A 92 -14.17 -0.67 -13.41
CA ALA A 92 -15.09 -1.39 -12.53
C ALA A 92 -15.00 -0.91 -11.07
N ALA A 93 -13.78 -0.60 -10.60
CA ALA A 93 -13.53 -0.08 -9.26
C ALA A 93 -13.76 1.44 -9.14
N ARG A 94 -13.97 2.15 -10.25
CA ARG A 94 -14.16 3.62 -10.30
C ARG A 94 -13.01 4.40 -9.63
N ILE A 95 -11.77 3.98 -9.88
CA ILE A 95 -10.58 4.61 -9.30
C ILE A 95 -10.29 5.94 -10.00
N SER A 96 -10.50 7.05 -9.29
CA SER A 96 -10.28 8.42 -9.79
C SER A 96 -8.88 8.96 -9.49
N ALA A 97 -8.19 8.39 -8.51
CA ALA A 97 -6.80 8.69 -8.22
C ALA A 97 -6.10 7.49 -7.60
N MET A 98 -4.79 7.37 -7.82
CA MET A 98 -3.97 6.31 -7.22
C MET A 98 -2.61 6.86 -6.76
N LEU A 99 -2.16 6.44 -5.59
CA LEU A 99 -0.84 6.71 -5.07
C LEU A 99 -0.01 5.43 -5.13
N ILE A 100 1.09 5.47 -5.89
CA ILE A 100 1.92 4.30 -6.18
C ILE A 100 3.17 4.35 -5.31
N ASP A 101 3.35 3.33 -4.46
CA ASP A 101 4.60 3.05 -3.78
C ASP A 101 5.57 2.35 -4.73
N GLU A 102 6.73 2.98 -4.93
CA GLU A 102 7.79 2.43 -5.77
C GLU A 102 8.69 1.51 -4.94
N GLU A 103 8.26 0.29 -4.70
CA GLU A 103 9.15 -0.70 -4.08
C GLU A 103 10.38 -0.95 -4.98
N ILE A 104 11.57 -0.86 -4.39
CA ILE A 104 12.85 -1.01 -5.08
C ILE A 104 13.22 -2.50 -5.14
N GLY A 105 13.43 -3.03 -6.35
CA GLY A 105 13.85 -4.43 -6.53
C GLY A 105 13.26 -5.13 -7.76
N PHE A 106 12.29 -4.50 -8.44
CA PHE A 106 11.76 -4.98 -9.72
C PHE A 106 12.20 -4.06 -10.85
N ASP A 107 13.01 -4.59 -11.76
CA ASP A 107 13.70 -3.82 -12.81
C ASP A 107 12.80 -3.39 -13.98
N GLN A 108 11.54 -3.83 -14.02
CA GLN A 108 10.60 -3.54 -15.11
C GLN A 108 9.31 -2.88 -14.59
N LYS A 109 9.31 -1.55 -14.53
CA LYS A 109 8.18 -0.74 -14.08
C LYS A 109 7.67 0.14 -15.22
N HIS A 110 6.36 0.36 -15.24
CA HIS A 110 5.75 1.34 -16.12
C HIS A 110 5.94 2.76 -15.58
N ASP A 111 6.13 3.72 -16.48
CA ASP A 111 6.21 5.12 -16.10
C ASP A 111 4.85 5.66 -15.61
N SER A 112 4.87 6.88 -15.09
CA SER A 112 3.66 7.55 -14.60
C SER A 112 2.66 7.88 -15.71
N GLU A 113 3.10 8.03 -16.97
CA GLU A 113 2.20 8.32 -18.10
C GLU A 113 1.37 7.10 -18.47
N TRP A 114 1.97 5.92 -18.44
CA TRP A 114 1.26 4.66 -18.65
C TRP A 114 0.19 4.46 -17.57
N HIS A 115 0.49 4.72 -16.30
CA HIS A 115 -0.50 4.62 -15.22
C HIS A 115 -1.64 5.65 -15.37
N ARG A 116 -1.36 6.83 -15.94
CA ARG A 116 -2.39 7.85 -16.25
C ARG A 116 -3.39 7.40 -17.32
N SER A 117 -3.08 6.34 -18.07
CA SER A 117 -4.06 5.72 -18.98
C SER A 117 -5.22 5.04 -18.25
N PHE A 118 -5.08 4.74 -16.95
CA PHE A 118 -6.14 4.10 -16.14
C PHE A 118 -6.87 5.06 -15.22
N THR A 119 -6.19 6.10 -14.71
CA THR A 119 -6.75 7.05 -13.75
C THR A 119 -6.17 8.45 -13.96
N PRO A 120 -6.96 9.53 -13.86
CA PRO A 120 -6.50 10.88 -14.21
C PRO A 120 -5.40 11.40 -13.27
N VAL A 121 -5.40 10.96 -12.02
CA VAL A 121 -4.46 11.42 -11.00
C VAL A 121 -3.59 10.26 -10.51
N VAL A 122 -2.29 10.35 -10.78
CA VAL A 122 -1.28 9.40 -10.28
C VAL A 122 -0.27 10.16 -9.44
N GLY A 123 -0.13 9.76 -8.18
CA GLY A 123 0.91 10.21 -7.25
C GLY A 123 1.94 9.11 -7.00
N ARG A 124 3.13 9.48 -6.54
CA ARG A 124 4.19 8.55 -6.14
C ARG A 124 4.46 8.69 -4.65
N ILE A 125 4.58 7.56 -3.96
CA ILE A 125 4.98 7.46 -2.56
C ILE A 125 6.47 7.12 -2.56
N LEU A 126 7.25 7.90 -1.80
CA LEU A 126 8.67 7.66 -1.61
C LEU A 126 8.89 6.80 -0.37
N THR A 127 9.34 5.57 -0.57
CA THR A 127 9.77 4.69 0.52
C THR A 127 11.21 5.01 0.92
N ILE A 128 11.35 5.63 2.09
CA ILE A 128 12.60 6.19 2.59
C ILE A 128 13.66 5.11 2.86
N GLU A 129 13.23 3.91 3.25
CA GLU A 129 14.07 2.74 3.49
C GLU A 129 14.74 2.30 2.19
N CYS A 130 13.98 2.25 1.10
CA CYS A 130 14.49 1.86 -0.19
C CYS A 130 15.42 2.94 -0.77
N LEU A 131 15.14 4.23 -0.53
CA LEU A 131 16.08 5.31 -0.84
C LEU A 131 17.39 5.17 -0.06
N ALA A 132 17.31 4.87 1.24
CA ALA A 132 18.48 4.62 2.08
C ALA A 132 19.29 3.42 1.56
N GLU A 133 18.63 2.31 1.24
CA GLU A 133 19.27 1.11 0.71
C GLU A 133 19.99 1.38 -0.62
N LYS A 134 19.36 2.10 -1.56
CA LYS A 134 20.01 2.51 -2.83
C LYS A 134 21.29 3.29 -2.58
N ILE A 135 21.27 4.26 -1.66
CA ILE A 135 22.45 5.06 -1.31
C ILE A 135 23.55 4.18 -0.73
N LEU A 136 23.20 3.27 0.19
CA LEU A 136 24.16 2.34 0.78
C LEU A 136 24.78 1.43 -0.29
N ASN A 137 23.97 0.89 -1.20
CA ASN A 137 24.42 -0.03 -2.25
C ASN A 137 25.26 0.64 -3.34
N GLU A 138 24.92 1.87 -3.75
CA GLU A 138 25.69 2.65 -4.75
C GLU A 138 27.09 2.98 -4.23
N GLU A 139 27.21 3.41 -2.97
CA GLU A 139 28.51 3.80 -2.39
C GLU A 139 29.37 2.59 -1.98
N MET A 140 28.76 1.46 -1.57
CA MET A 140 29.50 0.21 -1.36
C MET A 140 30.23 -0.26 -2.63
N ARG A 141 29.67 -0.01 -3.81
CA ARG A 141 30.32 -0.32 -5.10
C ARG A 141 31.50 0.61 -5.41
N ASN A 142 31.52 1.81 -4.83
CA ASN A 142 32.56 2.82 -5.05
C ASN A 142 33.76 2.65 -4.10
N GLY A 143 33.68 1.79 -3.08
CA GLY A 143 34.76 1.54 -2.12
C GLY A 143 35.02 2.69 -1.14
N SER A 144 34.10 3.66 -1.07
CA SER A 144 34.18 4.84 -0.20
C SER A 144 34.07 4.46 1.28
N MET A 145 34.81 5.13 2.16
CA MET A 145 34.66 4.97 3.62
C MET A 145 33.42 5.74 4.09
N TRP A 146 32.47 5.05 4.75
CA TRP A 146 31.22 5.65 5.22
C TRP A 146 31.38 6.40 6.54
N THR A 147 30.66 7.51 6.69
CA THR A 147 30.29 8.10 7.97
C THR A 147 28.79 8.41 7.98
N LEU A 148 28.20 8.46 9.18
CA LEU A 148 26.80 8.87 9.33
C LEU A 148 26.54 10.23 8.68
N ASP A 149 27.44 11.20 8.88
CA ASP A 149 27.33 12.54 8.28
C ASP A 149 27.33 12.51 6.74
N SER A 150 28.16 11.65 6.14
CA SER A 150 28.21 11.50 4.68
C SER A 150 26.92 10.89 4.13
N PHE A 151 26.36 9.91 4.85
CA PHE A 151 25.07 9.32 4.52
C PHE A 151 23.93 10.34 4.66
N ASP A 152 23.84 11.03 5.79
CA ASP A 152 22.80 12.02 6.06
C ASP A 152 22.78 13.12 5.01
N LYS A 153 23.96 13.60 4.58
CA LYS A 153 24.08 14.59 3.53
C LYS A 153 23.55 14.09 2.18
N ILE A 154 23.91 12.87 1.77
CA ILE A 154 23.47 12.28 0.49
C ILE A 154 21.97 11.99 0.55
N PHE A 155 21.52 11.36 1.64
CA PHE A 155 20.12 11.01 1.89
C PHE A 155 19.23 12.25 1.85
N MET A 156 19.59 13.31 2.58
CA MET A 156 18.86 14.57 2.56
C MET A 156 18.91 15.28 1.21
N GLY A 157 20.05 15.21 0.50
CA GLY A 157 20.16 15.76 -0.85
C GLY A 157 19.18 15.09 -1.83
N LYS A 158 19.14 13.75 -1.83
CA LYS A 158 18.22 12.98 -2.68
C LYS A 158 16.76 13.19 -2.26
N LEU A 159 16.47 13.15 -0.97
CA LEU A 159 15.13 13.37 -0.43
C LEU A 159 14.57 14.74 -0.83
N LYS A 160 15.36 15.82 -0.71
CA LYS A 160 14.98 17.17 -1.16
C LYS A 160 14.74 17.24 -2.66
N SER A 161 15.53 16.53 -3.46
CA SER A 161 15.33 16.49 -4.92
C SER A 161 13.99 15.85 -5.32
N VAL A 162 13.47 14.93 -4.50
CA VAL A 162 12.19 14.24 -4.73
C VAL A 162 11.01 15.02 -4.11
N ALA A 163 11.23 15.67 -2.96
CA ALA A 163 10.21 16.32 -2.15
C ALA A 163 9.86 17.77 -2.55
N ASN A 164 9.90 18.14 -3.85
CA ASN A 164 9.53 19.48 -4.35
C ASN A 164 8.02 19.82 -4.20
N GLY A 165 7.49 19.68 -2.98
CA GLY A 165 6.13 19.88 -2.52
C GLY A 165 6.12 20.21 -1.02
N ILE A 166 6.73 21.34 -0.68
CA ILE A 166 6.61 22.30 0.45
C ILE A 166 6.22 21.83 1.88
N ASP A 167 5.42 20.79 2.13
CA ASP A 167 4.93 20.47 3.49
C ASP A 167 5.65 19.30 4.19
N ALA A 168 6.30 18.39 3.45
CA ALA A 168 7.07 17.29 4.05
C ALA A 168 8.48 17.71 4.50
N GLU A 169 8.95 18.88 4.05
CA GLU A 169 10.32 19.36 4.22
C GLU A 169 10.63 19.82 5.64
N GLU A 170 9.74 20.61 6.28
CA GLU A 170 9.98 21.16 7.63
C GLU A 170 10.05 20.06 8.70
N GLY A 171 9.09 19.13 8.71
CA GLY A 171 9.03 18.06 9.71
C GLY A 171 10.23 17.11 9.61
N LEU A 172 10.66 16.78 8.40
CA LEU A 172 11.75 15.81 8.18
C LEU A 172 13.14 16.42 8.43
N ILE A 173 13.33 17.72 8.16
CA ILE A 173 14.56 18.45 8.50
C ILE A 173 14.75 18.55 10.02
N GLU A 174 13.70 18.83 10.79
CA GLU A 174 13.78 18.88 12.26
C GLU A 174 14.17 17.52 12.87
N VAL A 175 13.63 16.43 12.32
CA VAL A 175 13.91 15.05 12.76
C VAL A 175 15.37 14.69 12.60
N LEU A 176 15.93 14.96 11.42
CA LEU A 176 17.30 14.57 11.07
C LEU A 176 18.33 15.52 11.69
N SER A 177 17.99 16.80 11.89
CA SER A 177 18.84 17.76 12.59
C SER A 177 18.98 17.49 14.09
N ALA A 178 18.14 16.62 14.67
CA ALA A 178 18.15 16.31 16.09
C ALA A 178 19.25 15.32 16.53
N GLY A 179 20.03 14.76 15.58
CA GLY A 179 21.32 14.12 15.84
C GLY A 179 21.33 12.98 16.85
N LYS A 180 20.24 12.21 16.99
CA LYS A 180 20.19 11.06 17.90
C LYS A 180 19.79 9.78 17.15
N PRO A 181 20.65 8.75 17.09
CA PRO A 181 20.23 7.44 16.65
C PRO A 181 19.19 6.90 17.63
N VAL A 182 18.01 6.56 17.12
CA VAL A 182 16.98 5.87 17.89
C VAL A 182 17.45 4.43 18.09
N ARG A 183 17.84 4.10 19.32
CA ARG A 183 18.22 2.75 19.73
C ARG A 183 16.97 1.94 20.07
N ILE A 184 16.65 0.95 19.25
CA ILE A 184 15.53 0.03 19.52
C ILE A 184 15.99 -1.00 20.55
N THR A 185 15.65 -0.78 21.82
CA THR A 185 15.71 -1.80 22.87
C THR A 185 14.29 -2.23 23.19
N ASN A 186 13.95 -3.44 22.76
CA ASN A 186 12.63 -4.05 22.81
C ASN A 186 11.94 -3.95 24.18
N LYS A 187 10.80 -3.23 24.21
CA LYS A 187 9.52 -3.59 24.86
C LYS A 187 8.40 -2.81 24.16
N SER A 188 7.66 -3.56 23.33
CA SER A 188 6.55 -3.23 22.42
C SER A 188 6.81 -2.19 21.31
N LEU A 189 6.64 -2.63 20.05
CA LEU A 189 6.61 -1.77 18.85
C LEU A 189 5.61 -0.60 19.00
N VAL A 190 4.56 -0.81 19.78
CA VAL A 190 3.52 0.17 20.07
C VAL A 190 4.06 1.31 20.93
N ASP A 191 4.82 1.02 22.00
CA ASP A 191 5.46 2.05 22.84
C ASP A 191 6.44 2.91 22.02
N TYR A 192 7.12 2.28 21.05
CA TYR A 192 7.96 3.01 20.11
C TYR A 192 7.14 3.95 19.22
N ILE A 193 6.03 3.48 18.65
CA ILE A 193 5.15 4.31 17.83
C ILE A 193 4.62 5.48 18.67
N PHE A 194 4.21 5.27 19.93
CA PHE A 194 3.83 6.35 20.83
C PHE A 194 4.96 7.37 21.03
N ALA A 195 6.18 6.92 21.30
CA ALA A 195 7.32 7.81 21.48
C ALA A 195 7.61 8.64 20.21
N VAL A 196 7.42 8.07 19.02
CA VAL A 196 7.56 8.80 17.75
C VAL A 196 6.44 9.83 17.59
N LEU A 197 5.19 9.46 17.87
CA LEU A 197 4.03 10.35 17.72
C LEU A 197 4.02 11.52 18.71
N GLU A 198 4.63 11.34 19.89
CA GLU A 198 4.75 12.38 20.93
C GLU A 198 6.00 13.26 20.76
N ASP A 199 6.99 12.86 19.97
CA ASP A 199 8.15 13.71 19.68
C ASP A 199 7.69 14.91 18.85
N LYS A 200 7.98 16.11 19.36
CA LYS A 200 7.56 17.40 18.78
C LYS A 200 7.96 17.56 17.32
N LYS A 201 9.03 16.88 16.89
CA LYS A 201 9.51 16.93 15.51
C LYS A 201 8.51 16.33 14.51
N PHE A 202 7.67 15.40 14.97
CA PHE A 202 6.69 14.71 14.11
C PHE A 202 5.26 15.22 14.30
N VAL A 203 5.06 16.28 15.10
CA VAL A 203 3.71 16.78 15.40
C VAL A 203 2.96 17.27 14.16
N LYS A 204 3.70 17.77 13.15
CA LYS A 204 3.15 18.20 11.85
C LYS A 204 3.10 17.08 10.81
N CYS A 205 3.70 15.92 11.07
CA CYS A 205 3.74 14.81 10.12
C CYS A 205 2.45 13.99 10.21
N HIS A 206 1.80 13.76 9.07
CA HIS A 206 0.68 12.83 9.01
C HIS A 206 1.19 11.40 8.84
N PHE A 207 0.71 10.50 9.68
CA PHE A 207 1.05 9.08 9.66
C PHE A 207 -0.14 8.28 9.16
N VAL A 208 0.07 7.42 8.18
CA VAL A 208 -0.94 6.47 7.71
C VAL A 208 -0.49 5.06 8.09
N LEU A 209 -1.25 4.38 8.94
CA LEU A 209 -0.98 2.99 9.29
C LEU A 209 -1.65 2.09 8.24
N LEU A 210 -0.82 1.38 7.47
CA LEU A 210 -1.25 0.57 6.34
C LEU A 210 -1.81 -0.80 6.78
N HIS A 211 -2.53 -1.42 5.86
CA HIS A 211 -3.07 -2.78 5.91
C HIS A 211 -4.04 -3.06 7.06
N ALA A 212 -4.83 -2.06 7.48
CA ALA A 212 -5.59 -2.08 8.74
C ALA A 212 -4.74 -2.38 9.98
N SER A 213 -3.40 -2.30 9.86
CA SER A 213 -2.41 -2.84 10.79
C SER A 213 -2.68 -4.28 11.22
N TYR A 214 -3.35 -5.10 10.39
CA TYR A 214 -3.77 -6.44 10.78
C TYR A 214 -2.56 -7.31 11.18
N PRO A 215 -2.60 -8.04 12.32
CA PRO A 215 -3.74 -8.26 13.23
C PRO A 215 -3.88 -7.25 14.39
N PHE A 216 -3.09 -6.17 14.41
CA PHE A 216 -3.04 -5.12 15.45
C PHE A 216 -4.01 -3.95 15.20
N SER A 217 -5.19 -4.23 14.64
CA SER A 217 -6.17 -3.20 14.29
C SER A 217 -6.70 -2.44 15.52
N ASN A 218 -6.67 -3.05 16.71
CA ASN A 218 -7.11 -2.44 17.97
C ASN A 218 -6.16 -1.37 18.49
N GLU A 219 -4.86 -1.60 18.32
CA GLU A 219 -3.82 -0.65 18.67
C GLU A 219 -3.85 0.51 17.68
N ALA A 220 -4.01 0.21 16.39
CA ALA A 220 -4.09 1.21 15.33
C ALA A 220 -5.32 2.13 15.47
N LEU A 221 -6.51 1.58 15.77
CA LEU A 221 -7.71 2.40 16.02
C LEU A 221 -7.55 3.28 17.26
N TYR A 222 -6.86 2.80 18.29
CA TYR A 222 -6.59 3.59 19.49
C TYR A 222 -5.69 4.78 19.15
N LEU A 223 -4.62 4.55 18.39
CA LEU A 223 -3.72 5.61 17.93
C LEU A 223 -4.45 6.65 17.07
N ALA A 224 -5.24 6.21 16.09
CA ALA A 224 -5.98 7.12 15.20
C ALA A 224 -7.06 7.94 15.94
N SER A 225 -7.63 7.39 17.02
CA SER A 225 -8.59 8.11 17.86
C SER A 225 -7.93 9.20 18.70
N ASN A 226 -6.76 8.91 19.28
CA ASN A 226 -6.09 9.81 20.23
C ASN A 226 -5.14 10.83 19.57
N HIS A 227 -4.60 10.54 18.38
CA HIS A 227 -3.62 11.40 17.73
C HIS A 227 -4.21 12.04 16.45
N PRO A 228 -4.31 13.39 16.36
CA PRO A 228 -4.90 14.08 15.21
C PRO A 228 -4.18 13.74 13.90
N GLN A 229 -2.87 13.51 13.95
CA GLN A 229 -2.04 13.25 12.78
C GLN A 229 -2.00 11.79 12.32
N VAL A 230 -2.69 10.86 13.00
CA VAL A 230 -2.69 9.41 12.64
C VAL A 230 -3.95 9.03 11.88
N TYR A 231 -3.76 8.32 10.76
CA TYR A 231 -4.76 7.84 9.81
C TYR A 231 -4.57 6.34 9.60
N LEU A 232 -5.61 5.68 9.07
CA LEU A 232 -5.65 4.24 8.84
C LEU A 232 -6.09 3.96 7.42
N ASP A 233 -5.56 2.90 6.82
CA ASP A 233 -6.18 2.27 5.65
C ASP A 233 -6.87 0.94 6.01
N PHE A 234 -7.49 0.28 5.03
CA PHE A 234 -7.94 -1.10 5.19
C PHE A 234 -7.60 -2.04 4.00
N GLY A 235 -6.54 -1.74 3.24
CA GLY A 235 -6.36 -2.34 1.90
C GLY A 235 -6.02 -3.82 1.84
N LEU A 236 -4.91 -4.25 2.43
CA LEU A 236 -4.52 -5.67 2.42
C LEU A 236 -5.57 -6.56 3.10
N ALA A 237 -6.31 -6.03 4.08
CA ALA A 237 -7.41 -6.75 4.72
C ALA A 237 -8.53 -7.09 3.73
N VAL A 238 -8.81 -6.20 2.76
CA VAL A 238 -9.80 -6.45 1.70
C VAL A 238 -9.34 -7.58 0.77
N SER A 239 -8.08 -7.58 0.35
CA SER A 239 -7.60 -8.60 -0.61
C SER A 239 -7.30 -9.96 0.05
N LYS A 240 -6.85 -10.01 1.31
CA LYS A 240 -6.34 -11.23 1.97
C LYS A 240 -7.31 -11.91 2.94
N LEU A 241 -8.42 -11.29 3.32
CA LEU A 241 -9.40 -11.91 4.21
C LEU A 241 -10.59 -12.47 3.43
N ASN A 242 -11.42 -13.32 4.05
CA ASN A 242 -12.72 -13.68 3.47
C ASN A 242 -13.77 -12.57 3.74
N VAL A 243 -14.98 -12.66 3.18
CA VAL A 243 -16.03 -11.63 3.35
C VAL A 243 -16.34 -11.31 4.82
N CYS A 244 -16.38 -12.32 5.69
CA CYS A 244 -16.58 -12.11 7.12
C CYS A 244 -15.39 -11.38 7.74
N GLY A 245 -14.16 -11.74 7.36
CA GLY A 245 -12.94 -11.09 7.81
C GLY A 245 -12.88 -9.62 7.38
N ILE A 246 -13.17 -9.29 6.11
CA ILE A 246 -13.28 -7.91 5.64
C ILE A 246 -14.29 -7.15 6.51
N THR A 247 -15.50 -7.71 6.64
CA THR A 247 -16.59 -7.05 7.37
C THR A 247 -16.20 -6.80 8.82
N SER A 248 -15.54 -7.76 9.47
CA SER A 248 -15.06 -7.63 10.83
C SER A 248 -13.94 -6.59 10.94
N SER A 249 -12.96 -6.58 10.03
CA SER A 249 -11.88 -5.61 10.03
C SER A 249 -12.38 -4.18 9.84
N VAL A 250 -13.28 -3.94 8.88
CA VAL A 250 -13.89 -2.61 8.68
C VAL A 250 -14.71 -2.19 9.91
N LYS A 251 -15.52 -3.11 10.46
CA LYS A 251 -16.26 -2.83 11.71
C LYS A 251 -15.34 -2.51 12.87
N GLU A 252 -14.20 -3.20 12.99
CA GLU A 252 -13.20 -2.99 14.03
C GLU A 252 -12.61 -1.59 13.94
N LEU A 253 -12.08 -1.21 12.77
CA LEU A 253 -11.51 0.11 12.55
C LEU A 253 -12.51 1.22 12.89
N LEU A 254 -13.78 1.03 12.52
CA LEU A 254 -14.86 1.99 12.75
C LEU A 254 -15.42 1.98 14.18
N LYS A 255 -14.94 1.13 15.10
CA LYS A 255 -15.39 1.15 16.51
C LYS A 255 -14.99 2.42 17.24
N LEU A 256 -13.81 2.95 16.93
CA LEU A 256 -13.26 4.11 17.64
C LEU A 256 -12.62 5.14 16.70
N ALA A 257 -12.05 4.73 15.57
CA ALA A 257 -11.37 5.68 14.69
C ALA A 257 -12.41 6.64 14.08
N PRO A 258 -12.13 7.96 14.06
CA PRO A 258 -12.96 8.90 13.32
C PRO A 258 -13.07 8.48 11.85
N ILE A 259 -14.30 8.40 11.32
CA ILE A 259 -14.56 7.93 9.93
C ILE A 259 -13.69 8.68 8.91
N LYS A 260 -13.49 10.00 9.11
CA LYS A 260 -12.66 10.85 8.25
C LYS A 260 -11.16 10.53 8.23
N LYS A 261 -10.70 9.61 9.09
CA LYS A 261 -9.30 9.18 9.20
C LYS A 261 -9.09 7.76 8.65
N VAL A 262 -10.15 7.11 8.16
CA VAL A 262 -10.09 5.78 7.57
C VAL A 262 -10.18 5.92 6.05
N MET A 263 -9.19 5.39 5.34
CA MET A 263 -9.01 5.53 3.90
C MET A 263 -9.02 4.18 3.20
N PHE A 264 -9.35 4.18 1.92
CA PHE A 264 -9.20 3.00 1.08
C PHE A 264 -7.79 2.94 0.51
N SER A 265 -7.21 1.75 0.51
CA SER A 265 -6.06 1.38 -0.30
C SER A 265 -6.33 0.02 -0.91
N SER A 266 -5.77 -0.30 -2.07
CA SER A 266 -5.83 -1.67 -2.59
C SER A 266 -4.70 -2.53 -2.06
N ASP A 267 -3.55 -1.91 -1.74
CA ASP A 267 -2.26 -2.60 -1.63
C ASP A 267 -2.02 -3.54 -2.84
N GLY A 268 -2.48 -3.07 -4.00
CA GLY A 268 -2.57 -3.87 -5.21
C GLY A 268 -1.20 -4.00 -5.87
N TYR A 269 -0.83 -5.25 -6.16
CA TYR A 269 0.28 -5.59 -7.05
C TYR A 269 -0.29 -6.28 -8.28
N CYS A 270 0.25 -5.98 -9.46
CA CYS A 270 -0.19 -6.64 -10.69
C CYS A 270 0.99 -6.97 -11.59
N ASN A 271 0.86 -8.05 -12.33
CA ASN A 271 1.73 -8.40 -13.45
C ASN A 271 0.88 -8.61 -14.71
N SER A 272 1.51 -8.68 -15.89
CA SER A 272 0.95 -9.30 -17.10
C SER A 272 0.54 -10.76 -16.88
#